data_AF-A0A1G6HKR2-F1
#
_entry.id   AF-A0A1G6HKR2-F1
#
_cell.length_a   1.000
_cell.length_b   1.000
_cell.length_c   1.000
_cell.angle_alpha   90.00
_cell.angle_beta   90.00
_cell.angle_gamma   90.00
#
_symmetry.space_group_name_H-M   'P 1'
#
loop_
_entity.id
_entity.type
_entity.pdbx_description
1 polymer ?
#
loop_
_entity_poly.entity_id
_entity_poly.type
_entity_poly.pdbx_seq_one_letter_code
_entity_poly.pdbx_strand_id
1 'polypeptide(L)'
;MSGSRYAMGFGSQWRDLLDDAHEAFASRGFRSQKLAPAGYRLPVVGSCLIYVWRGNADTASNFASSPTRQSGFGAVPLPQAMLIEPSFADWGESIDESGETSVPNPQTVLRQVDDPMTLVLVIVDSSPRQLQSIQWAIAVLDEAGKVQLYGQESIWEPELAVVGQASEVESFDSGTPVAPVVELQKQEGPHSDA
;
A
#
# COMPACT_ATOMS: atom_id res chain seq x y z
N MET A 1 13.81 18.01 0.81
CA MET A 1 13.11 17.98 -0.49
C MET A 1 12.44 16.62 -0.63
N SER A 2 11.14 16.58 -0.93
CA SER A 2 10.41 15.32 -1.12
C SER A 2 10.84 14.69 -2.44
N GLY A 3 11.53 13.55 -2.41
CA GLY A 3 12.07 12.85 -3.59
C GLY A 3 11.03 12.12 -4.44
N SER A 4 9.90 12.76 -4.71
CA SER A 4 8.81 12.22 -5.54
C SER A 4 9.31 11.95 -6.97
N ARG A 5 9.04 10.77 -7.54
CA ARG A 5 9.43 10.43 -8.92
C ARG A 5 8.61 11.18 -9.97
N TYR A 6 7.47 11.70 -9.54
CA TYR A 6 6.52 12.43 -10.37
C TYR A 6 6.52 13.92 -10.01
N ALA A 7 6.23 14.78 -11.00
CA ALA A 7 6.15 16.22 -10.80
C ALA A 7 5.14 16.56 -9.69
N MET A 8 5.50 17.52 -8.83
CA MET A 8 4.82 17.83 -7.58
C MET A 8 3.32 18.12 -7.78
N GLY A 9 2.48 17.23 -7.23
CA GLY A 9 1.04 17.43 -7.09
C GLY A 9 0.46 16.45 -6.07
N PHE A 10 -0.69 16.76 -5.46
CA PHE A 10 -1.31 15.88 -4.45
C PHE A 10 -1.60 14.45 -4.95
N GLY A 11 -1.77 14.26 -6.28
CA GLY A 11 -1.91 12.93 -6.88
C GLY A 11 -0.59 12.19 -7.17
N SER A 12 0.55 12.90 -7.16
CA SER A 12 1.87 12.32 -7.48
C SER A 12 2.38 11.44 -6.34
N GLN A 13 2.13 11.85 -5.09
CA GLN A 13 2.48 11.11 -3.88
C GLN A 13 1.77 9.74 -3.78
N TRP A 14 0.53 9.61 -4.29
CA TRP A 14 -0.17 8.31 -4.30
C TRP A 14 0.35 7.36 -5.35
N ARG A 15 0.84 7.91 -6.46
CA ARG A 15 1.49 7.08 -7.47
C ARG A 15 2.81 6.54 -6.94
N ASP A 16 3.62 7.38 -6.31
CA ASP A 16 4.86 6.94 -5.66
C ASP A 16 4.59 5.84 -4.62
N LEU A 17 3.55 5.99 -3.78
CA LEU A 17 3.21 4.96 -2.78
C LEU A 17 2.81 3.61 -3.42
N LEU A 18 2.05 3.64 -4.51
CA LEU A 18 1.68 2.41 -5.25
C LEU A 18 2.89 1.75 -5.90
N ASP A 19 3.78 2.54 -6.48
CA ASP A 19 4.99 2.06 -7.14
C ASP A 19 6.01 1.53 -6.11
N ASP A 20 6.19 2.23 -4.98
CA ASP A 20 7.03 1.79 -3.85
C ASP A 20 6.52 0.47 -3.26
N ALA A 21 5.20 0.33 -3.09
CA ALA A 21 4.60 -0.92 -2.67
C ALA A 21 4.86 -2.02 -3.71
N HIS A 22 4.62 -1.76 -4.99
CA HIS A 22 4.89 -2.72 -6.05
C HIS A 22 6.36 -3.20 -6.03
N GLU A 23 7.34 -2.29 -5.93
CA GLU A 23 8.76 -2.63 -5.87
C GLU A 23 9.12 -3.43 -4.62
N ALA A 24 8.55 -3.08 -3.47
CA ALA A 24 8.75 -3.80 -2.21
C ALA A 24 8.22 -5.24 -2.29
N PHE A 25 7.11 -5.48 -2.97
CA PHE A 25 6.59 -6.83 -3.20
C PHE A 25 7.38 -7.57 -4.29
N ALA A 26 7.73 -6.89 -5.39
CA ALA A 26 8.50 -7.48 -6.49
C ALA A 26 9.90 -7.94 -6.04
N SER A 27 10.58 -7.17 -5.18
CA SER A 27 11.88 -7.55 -4.60
C SER A 27 11.82 -8.80 -3.71
N ARG A 28 10.62 -9.18 -3.25
CA ARG A 28 10.36 -10.41 -2.50
C ARG A 28 9.84 -11.56 -3.38
N GLY A 29 9.79 -11.37 -4.70
CA GLY A 29 9.37 -12.38 -5.67
C GLY A 29 7.85 -12.46 -5.91
N PHE A 30 7.06 -11.52 -5.37
CA PHE A 30 5.62 -11.48 -5.65
C PHE A 30 5.35 -10.98 -7.06
N ARG A 31 4.32 -11.55 -7.69
CA ARG A 31 3.85 -11.12 -9.02
C ARG A 31 3.09 -9.80 -8.91
N SER A 32 2.89 -9.15 -10.04
CA SER A 32 2.07 -7.93 -10.13
C SER A 32 1.10 -7.98 -11.29
N GLN A 33 -0.06 -7.36 -11.11
CA GLN A 33 -1.08 -7.16 -12.14
C GLN A 33 -1.16 -5.69 -12.53
N LYS A 34 -1.23 -5.41 -13.83
CA LYS A 34 -1.47 -4.06 -14.33
C LYS A 34 -2.97 -3.79 -14.40
N LEU A 35 -3.45 -2.75 -13.71
CA LEU A 35 -4.83 -2.28 -13.78
C LEU A 35 -5.03 -1.29 -14.92
N ALA A 36 -6.04 -1.53 -15.76
CA ALA A 36 -6.50 -0.57 -16.76
C ALA A 36 -7.50 0.43 -16.12
N PRO A 37 -7.67 1.65 -16.65
CA PRO A 37 -6.94 2.25 -17.78
C PRO A 37 -5.61 2.92 -17.38
N ALA A 38 -5.42 3.34 -16.12
CA ALA A 38 -4.24 4.14 -15.76
C ALA A 38 -2.91 3.37 -15.76
N GLY A 39 -2.96 2.04 -15.72
CA GLY A 39 -1.79 1.18 -15.85
C GLY A 39 -1.02 0.95 -14.54
N TYR A 40 -1.63 1.18 -13.38
CA TYR A 40 -1.00 0.91 -12.08
C TYR A 40 -0.66 -0.57 -11.93
N ARG A 41 0.52 -0.89 -11.42
CA ARG A 41 0.92 -2.27 -11.13
C ARG A 41 0.67 -2.55 -9.66
N LEU A 42 -0.20 -3.50 -9.38
CA LEU A 42 -0.53 -3.92 -8.02
C LEU A 42 0.07 -5.29 -7.73
N PRO A 43 0.64 -5.51 -6.54
CA PRO A 43 1.12 -6.83 -6.16
C PRO A 43 -0.02 -7.84 -5.98
N VAL A 44 0.28 -9.09 -6.31
CA VAL A 44 -0.61 -10.24 -6.16
C VAL A 44 -0.04 -11.17 -5.09
N VAL A 45 -0.82 -11.42 -4.03
CA VAL A 45 -0.46 -12.30 -2.91
C VAL A 45 -1.60 -13.30 -2.71
N GLY A 46 -1.35 -14.60 -2.92
CA GLY A 46 -2.36 -15.64 -2.68
C GLY A 46 -3.70 -15.37 -3.39
N SER A 47 -3.67 -15.02 -4.68
CA SER A 47 -4.84 -14.62 -5.48
C SER A 47 -5.58 -13.35 -5.01
N CYS A 48 -4.95 -12.57 -4.13
CA CYS A 48 -5.45 -11.26 -3.72
C CYS A 48 -4.66 -10.15 -4.39
N LEU A 49 -5.35 -9.12 -4.85
CA LEU A 49 -4.74 -7.86 -5.27
C LEU A 49 -4.58 -6.93 -4.09
N ILE A 50 -3.36 -6.47 -3.84
CA ILE A 50 -3.10 -5.51 -2.76
C ILE A 50 -3.11 -4.10 -3.35
N TYR A 51 -4.06 -3.27 -2.92
CA TYR A 51 -4.15 -1.87 -3.30
C TYR A 51 -3.83 -0.98 -2.09
N VAL A 52 -2.75 -0.22 -2.16
CA VAL A 52 -2.43 0.78 -1.13
C VAL A 52 -3.10 2.11 -1.47
N TRP A 53 -3.92 2.61 -0.56
CA TRP A 53 -4.73 3.80 -0.76
C TRP A 53 -4.63 4.73 0.46
N ARG A 54 -4.35 6.01 0.22
CA ARG A 54 -4.49 7.03 1.26
C ARG A 54 -5.93 7.49 1.36
N GLY A 55 -6.49 7.32 2.54
CA GLY A 55 -7.83 7.70 2.90
C GLY A 55 -8.11 7.23 4.32
N ASN A 56 -9.38 7.17 4.67
CA ASN A 56 -9.84 6.58 5.91
C ASN A 56 -10.96 5.58 5.61
N ALA A 57 -11.31 4.75 6.59
CA ALA A 57 -12.36 3.75 6.43
C ALA A 57 -13.70 4.39 6.02
N ASP A 58 -14.03 5.57 6.55
CA ASP A 58 -15.28 6.28 6.25
C ASP A 58 -15.39 6.72 4.78
N THR A 59 -14.26 7.06 4.15
CA THR A 59 -14.21 7.47 2.74
C THR A 59 -14.04 6.29 1.79
N ALA A 60 -13.82 5.08 2.30
CA ALA A 60 -13.59 3.89 1.50
C ALA A 60 -14.79 3.56 0.60
N SER A 61 -16.01 3.88 1.03
CA SER A 61 -17.24 3.74 0.22
C SER A 61 -17.15 4.39 -1.17
N ASN A 62 -16.35 5.45 -1.30
CA ASN A 62 -16.11 6.17 -2.55
C ASN A 62 -14.78 5.78 -3.24
N PHE A 63 -14.09 4.75 -2.76
CA PHE A 63 -12.85 4.26 -3.35
C PHE A 63 -13.04 3.88 -4.83
N ALA A 64 -14.12 3.18 -5.18
CA ALA A 64 -14.39 2.77 -6.56
C ALA A 64 -14.92 3.88 -7.48
N SER A 65 -14.84 5.16 -7.08
CA SER A 65 -15.29 6.30 -7.92
C SER A 65 -14.42 6.58 -9.15
N SER A 66 -13.30 5.88 -9.32
CA SER A 66 -12.45 5.97 -10.52
C SER A 66 -12.55 4.68 -11.34
N PRO A 67 -12.61 4.75 -12.68
CA PRO A 67 -12.60 3.56 -13.54
C PRO A 67 -11.41 2.63 -13.27
N THR A 68 -10.24 3.18 -12.94
CA THR A 68 -9.05 2.37 -12.60
C THR A 68 -9.20 1.64 -11.28
N ARG A 69 -9.83 2.26 -10.28
CA ARG A 69 -10.05 1.61 -8.98
C ARG A 69 -11.15 0.56 -9.08
N GLN A 70 -12.17 0.84 -9.88
CA GLN A 70 -13.26 -0.09 -10.17
C GLN A 70 -12.75 -1.35 -10.91
N SER A 71 -11.80 -1.21 -11.84
CA SER A 71 -11.26 -2.36 -12.57
C SER A 71 -10.51 -3.36 -11.69
N GLY A 72 -10.05 -2.94 -10.50
CA GLY A 72 -9.43 -3.82 -9.52
C GLY A 72 -10.36 -4.90 -8.98
N PHE A 73 -11.67 -4.65 -8.93
CA PHE A 73 -12.67 -5.61 -8.44
C PHE A 73 -13.05 -6.68 -9.47
N GLY A 74 -12.76 -6.45 -10.76
CA GLY A 74 -12.99 -7.40 -11.85
C GLY A 74 -11.70 -8.00 -12.42
N ALA A 75 -10.58 -7.83 -11.72
CA ALA A 75 -9.29 -8.25 -12.20
C ALA A 75 -9.14 -9.76 -12.06
N VAL A 76 -9.05 -10.46 -13.19
CA VAL A 76 -8.87 -11.91 -13.25
C VAL A 76 -7.39 -12.26 -13.05
N PRO A 77 -7.04 -13.33 -12.32
CA PRO A 77 -5.66 -13.79 -12.21
C PRO A 77 -5.02 -13.96 -13.58
N LEU A 78 -3.83 -13.39 -13.77
CA LEU A 78 -3.08 -13.67 -14.99
C LEU A 78 -2.78 -15.18 -15.06
N PRO A 79 -3.05 -15.85 -16.20
CA PRO A 79 -2.71 -17.26 -16.37
C PRO A 79 -1.27 -17.46 -15.95
N GLN A 80 -1.02 -18.44 -15.07
CA GLN A 80 0.35 -18.80 -14.77
C GLN A 80 1.02 -19.09 -16.11
N ALA A 81 2.09 -18.36 -16.44
CA ALA A 81 2.94 -18.73 -17.55
C ALA A 81 3.30 -20.19 -17.31
N MET A 82 2.65 -21.08 -18.06
CA MET A 82 2.88 -22.51 -17.92
C MET A 82 4.37 -22.67 -18.17
N LEU A 83 5.10 -23.18 -17.18
CA LEU A 83 6.53 -23.53 -17.28
C LEU A 83 6.77 -24.71 -18.25
N ILE A 84 5.85 -24.91 -19.19
CA ILE A 84 5.90 -25.91 -20.23
C ILE A 84 5.57 -25.14 -21.50
N GLU A 85 6.59 -24.64 -22.18
CA GLU A 85 6.49 -24.45 -23.62
C GLU A 85 6.25 -25.83 -24.22
N PRO A 86 5.08 -26.14 -24.82
CA PRO A 86 5.00 -27.33 -25.64
C PRO A 86 5.80 -26.98 -26.91
N SER A 87 7.05 -27.43 -26.95
CA SER A 87 7.77 -27.60 -28.19
C SER A 87 6.96 -28.56 -29.06
N PHE A 88 6.06 -28.03 -29.89
CA PHE A 88 5.45 -28.78 -30.98
C PHE A 88 6.49 -28.92 -32.10
N ALA A 89 7.52 -29.69 -31.80
CA ALA A 89 8.35 -30.34 -32.78
C ALA A 89 8.05 -31.84 -32.67
N ASP A 90 7.28 -32.30 -33.65
CA ASP A 90 7.52 -33.58 -34.32
C ASP A 90 7.12 -34.88 -33.60
N TRP A 91 5.83 -35.22 -33.63
CA TRP A 91 5.28 -36.58 -33.83
C TRP A 91 3.87 -36.35 -34.43
N GLY A 92 3.55 -36.68 -35.68
CA GLY A 92 3.74 -37.98 -36.31
C GLY A 92 2.38 -38.66 -36.40
N GLU A 93 1.76 -38.59 -37.59
CA GLU A 93 0.79 -39.55 -38.12
C GLU A 93 -0.64 -39.58 -37.52
N SER A 94 -1.59 -39.20 -38.37
CA SER A 94 -3.03 -39.46 -38.28
C SER A 94 -3.35 -40.95 -38.44
N ILE A 95 -4.18 -41.53 -37.56
CA ILE A 95 -5.14 -42.64 -37.84
C ILE A 95 -6.21 -42.68 -36.73
N ASP A 96 -7.47 -42.55 -37.18
CA ASP A 96 -8.78 -43.14 -36.80
C ASP A 96 -9.33 -43.35 -35.38
N GLU A 97 -10.67 -43.23 -35.38
CA GLU A 97 -11.70 -43.37 -34.35
C GLU A 97 -11.72 -44.67 -33.52
N SER A 98 -12.39 -44.53 -32.37
CA SER A 98 -13.18 -45.53 -31.63
C SER A 98 -12.54 -46.07 -30.35
N GLY A 99 -13.08 -45.62 -29.21
CA GLY A 99 -12.81 -46.21 -27.91
C GLY A 99 -13.32 -45.33 -26.77
N GLU A 100 -14.60 -45.48 -26.42
CA GLU A 100 -15.16 -44.98 -25.16
C GLU A 100 -14.29 -45.43 -23.99
N THR A 101 -13.64 -44.48 -23.35
CA THR A 101 -13.17 -44.59 -21.97
C THR A 101 -13.48 -43.25 -21.34
N SER A 102 -14.42 -43.26 -20.40
CA SER A 102 -14.85 -42.10 -19.64
C SER A 102 -13.69 -41.58 -18.79
N VAL A 103 -12.83 -40.77 -19.40
CA VAL A 103 -11.82 -39.97 -18.70
C VAL A 103 -12.56 -38.81 -18.03
N PRO A 104 -12.42 -38.57 -16.72
CA PRO A 104 -12.97 -37.36 -16.12
C PRO A 104 -12.34 -36.16 -16.84
N ASN A 105 -13.20 -35.34 -17.43
CA ASN A 105 -12.85 -34.18 -18.24
C ASN A 105 -11.86 -33.26 -17.48
N PRO A 106 -10.63 -33.03 -18.00
CA PRO A 106 -9.64 -32.15 -17.36
C PRO A 106 -10.10 -30.69 -17.29
N GLN A 107 -11.20 -30.32 -17.95
CA GLN A 107 -11.80 -28.98 -17.86
C GLN A 107 -12.35 -28.63 -16.47
N THR A 108 -12.51 -29.61 -15.57
CA THR A 108 -13.06 -29.34 -14.24
C THR A 108 -12.03 -28.70 -13.30
N VAL A 109 -10.73 -28.82 -13.61
CA VAL A 109 -9.63 -28.19 -12.84
C VAL A 109 -9.28 -26.79 -13.37
N LEU A 110 -9.73 -26.43 -14.58
CA LEU A 110 -9.53 -25.09 -15.16
C LEU A 110 -10.57 -24.05 -14.70
N ARG A 111 -11.58 -24.45 -13.93
CA ARG A 111 -12.66 -23.56 -13.46
C ARG A 111 -12.25 -22.56 -12.37
N GLN A 112 -11.01 -22.60 -11.89
CA GLN A 112 -10.52 -21.67 -10.88
C GLN A 112 -9.79 -20.45 -11.47
N VAL A 113 -9.69 -20.36 -12.80
CA VAL A 113 -8.94 -19.29 -13.51
C VAL A 113 -9.81 -18.05 -13.77
N ASP A 114 -11.14 -18.17 -13.69
CA ASP A 114 -12.06 -17.09 -14.09
C ASP A 114 -12.68 -16.29 -12.93
N ASP A 115 -12.42 -16.67 -11.68
CA ASP A 115 -12.93 -15.92 -10.53
C ASP A 115 -12.12 -14.62 -10.35
N PRO A 116 -12.75 -13.44 -10.24
CA PRO A 116 -12.03 -12.21 -9.95
C PRO A 116 -11.19 -12.35 -8.68
N MET A 117 -9.97 -11.80 -8.72
CA MET A 117 -9.14 -11.73 -7.53
C MET A 117 -9.82 -10.90 -6.45
N THR A 118 -9.65 -11.34 -5.22
CA THR A 118 -10.08 -10.55 -4.06
C THR A 118 -9.26 -9.28 -3.96
N LEU A 119 -9.92 -8.13 -3.88
CA LEU A 119 -9.24 -6.86 -3.66
C LEU A 119 -9.04 -6.65 -2.16
N VAL A 120 -7.78 -6.58 -1.73
CA VAL A 120 -7.41 -6.17 -0.37
C VAL A 120 -7.00 -4.71 -0.42
N LEU A 121 -7.72 -3.89 0.33
CA LEU A 121 -7.46 -2.46 0.44
C LEU A 121 -6.61 -2.20 1.68
N VAL A 122 -5.39 -1.70 1.49
CA VAL A 122 -4.53 -1.19 2.56
C VAL A 122 -4.77 0.31 2.67
N ILE A 123 -5.46 0.70 3.74
CA ILE A 123 -5.91 2.06 4.00
C ILE A 123 -4.85 2.75 4.85
N VAL A 124 -4.24 3.78 4.28
CA VAL A 124 -3.21 4.60 4.93
C VAL A 124 -3.87 5.92 5.35
N ASP A 125 -4.27 6.02 6.61
CA ASP A 125 -4.81 7.26 7.15
C ASP A 125 -3.67 8.18 7.58
N SER A 126 -3.62 9.38 7.04
CA SER A 126 -2.56 10.33 7.32
C SER A 126 -3.00 11.77 7.12
N SER A 127 -2.50 12.63 8.00
CA SER A 127 -2.56 14.09 7.85
C SER A 127 -1.33 14.59 7.07
N PRO A 128 -1.27 15.88 6.69
CA PRO A 128 -0.06 16.44 6.09
C PRO A 128 1.19 16.36 6.98
N ARG A 129 1.02 16.16 8.30
CA ARG A 129 2.11 16.18 9.28
C ARG A 129 2.47 14.81 9.83
N GLN A 130 1.56 13.84 9.79
CA GLN A 130 1.75 12.57 10.48
C GLN A 130 0.85 11.45 9.93
N LEU A 131 1.39 10.24 9.90
CA LEU A 131 0.65 8.99 9.69
C LEU A 131 -0.21 8.68 10.93
N GLN A 132 -1.51 8.51 10.73
CA GLN A 132 -2.50 8.30 11.80
C GLN A 132 -2.80 6.81 12.02
N SER A 133 -2.90 6.02 10.96
CA SER A 133 -3.02 4.57 11.05
C SER A 133 -2.74 3.91 9.71
N ILE A 134 -2.45 2.62 9.73
CA ILE A 134 -2.49 1.75 8.56
C ILE A 134 -3.41 0.59 8.91
N GLN A 135 -4.45 0.42 8.11
CA GLN A 135 -5.43 -0.64 8.25
C GLN A 135 -5.51 -1.44 6.96
N TRP A 136 -6.03 -2.65 7.03
CA TRP A 136 -6.39 -3.42 5.85
C TRP A 136 -7.77 -4.02 5.99
N ALA A 137 -8.41 -4.25 4.85
CA ALA A 137 -9.69 -4.95 4.78
C ALA A 137 -9.85 -5.60 3.40
N ILE A 138 -10.70 -6.61 3.33
CA ILE A 138 -11.20 -7.12 2.05
C ILE A 138 -12.25 -6.13 1.53
N ALA A 139 -12.02 -5.60 0.34
CA ALA A 139 -12.91 -4.66 -0.32
C ALA A 139 -13.83 -5.41 -1.31
N VAL A 140 -15.13 -5.23 -1.15
CA VAL A 140 -16.16 -5.78 -2.05
C VAL A 140 -16.97 -4.63 -2.62
N LEU A 141 -17.25 -4.69 -3.93
CA LEU A 141 -18.12 -3.72 -4.59
C LEU A 141 -19.58 -4.20 -4.49
N ASP A 142 -20.46 -3.35 -3.98
CA ASP A 142 -21.89 -3.63 -3.96
C ASP A 142 -22.61 -3.28 -5.27
N GLU A 143 -23.89 -3.62 -5.36
CA GLU A 143 -24.73 -3.36 -6.53
C GLU A 143 -24.87 -1.86 -6.85
N ALA A 144 -24.69 -0.99 -5.85
CA ALA A 144 -24.71 0.46 -6.01
C ALA A 144 -23.35 1.05 -6.44
N GLY A 145 -22.33 0.20 -6.65
CA GLY A 145 -20.97 0.62 -6.97
C GLY A 145 -20.24 1.25 -5.79
N LYS A 146 -20.69 1.01 -4.55
CA LYS A 146 -20.02 1.43 -3.32
C LYS A 146 -19.17 0.29 -2.78
N VAL A 147 -18.07 0.66 -2.15
CA VAL A 147 -17.16 -0.31 -1.55
C VAL A 147 -17.57 -0.60 -0.11
N GLN A 148 -17.68 -1.88 0.20
CA GLN A 148 -17.86 -2.40 1.55
C GLN A 148 -16.55 -3.05 2.01
N LEU A 149 -16.20 -2.83 3.27
CA LEU A 149 -15.00 -3.37 3.88
C LEU A 149 -15.36 -4.52 4.82
N TYR A 150 -14.66 -5.65 4.68
CA TYR A 150 -14.83 -6.84 5.49
C TYR A 150 -13.51 -7.22 6.18
N GLY A 151 -13.60 -7.68 7.44
CA GLY A 151 -12.42 -8.10 8.19
C GLY A 151 -11.40 -6.98 8.41
N GLN A 152 -11.88 -5.77 8.71
CA GLN A 152 -11.00 -4.63 8.89
C GLN A 152 -10.10 -4.81 10.12
N GLU A 153 -8.79 -4.71 9.92
CA GLU A 153 -7.79 -4.89 10.96
C GLU A 153 -6.72 -3.80 10.87
N SER A 154 -6.16 -3.44 12.03
CA SER A 154 -5.10 -2.45 12.14
C SER A 154 -3.73 -3.11 12.01
N ILE A 155 -2.91 -2.66 11.06
CA ILE A 155 -1.52 -3.10 10.88
C ILE A 155 -0.59 -2.23 11.71
N TRP A 156 -0.91 -0.94 11.82
CA TRP A 156 -0.07 0.02 12.50
C TRP A 156 -0.91 1.18 13.04
N GLU A 157 -0.63 1.56 14.28
CA GLU A 157 -1.13 2.76 14.93
C GLU A 157 0.03 3.46 15.65
N PRO A 158 -0.02 4.80 15.80
CA PRO A 158 0.91 5.52 16.65
C PRO A 158 0.85 4.92 18.05
N GLU A 159 2.02 4.58 18.60
CA GLU A 159 2.10 4.27 20.01
C GLU A 159 1.64 5.51 20.77
N LEU A 160 0.45 5.44 21.38
CA LEU A 160 -0.02 6.49 22.26
C LEU A 160 1.04 6.56 23.35
N ALA A 161 1.83 7.63 23.35
CA ALA A 161 2.61 7.97 24.50
C ALA A 161 1.61 8.03 25.65
N VAL A 162 1.58 6.98 26.48
CA VAL A 162 0.89 7.03 27.75
C VAL A 162 1.53 8.23 28.40
N VAL A 163 0.78 9.33 28.46
CA VAL A 163 1.09 10.46 29.33
C VAL A 163 0.87 9.90 30.73
N GLY A 164 1.79 9.04 31.15
CA GLY A 164 1.99 8.68 32.53
C GLY A 164 2.42 9.98 33.15
N GLN A 165 1.46 10.66 33.78
CA GLN A 165 1.65 11.78 34.69
C GLN A 165 2.90 12.60 34.36
N ALA A 166 2.83 13.42 33.31
CA ALA A 166 3.55 14.68 33.40
C ALA A 166 2.87 15.44 34.55
N SER A 167 3.38 15.20 35.76
CA SER A 167 3.11 16.00 36.96
C SER A 167 3.04 17.45 36.52
N GLU A 168 1.88 18.06 36.76
CA GLU A 168 1.68 19.50 36.95
C GLU A 168 2.93 20.30 36.59
N VAL A 169 3.08 20.64 35.30
CA VAL A 169 4.13 21.57 34.90
C VAL A 169 3.72 22.90 35.50
N GLU A 170 4.43 23.31 36.56
CA GLU A 170 4.24 24.60 37.20
C GLU A 170 4.14 25.68 36.13
N SER A 171 3.04 26.42 36.18
CA SER A 171 2.79 27.54 35.28
C SER A 171 4.00 28.48 35.31
N PHE A 172 4.66 28.62 34.16
CA PHE A 172 5.78 29.54 33.95
C PHE A 172 5.42 31.01 34.18
N ASP A 173 4.14 31.32 34.45
CA ASP A 173 3.62 32.67 34.66
C ASP A 173 3.87 33.22 36.08
N SER A 174 4.50 32.44 36.98
CA SER A 174 4.78 32.85 38.37
C SER A 174 6.26 32.83 38.77
N GLY A 175 7.19 32.49 37.88
CA GLY A 175 8.62 32.50 38.16
C GLY A 175 9.19 33.92 38.03
N THR A 176 9.62 34.54 39.12
CA THR A 176 10.46 35.75 39.02
C THR A 176 11.79 35.31 38.39
N PRO A 177 12.17 35.79 37.19
CA PRO A 177 13.40 35.37 36.56
C PRO A 177 14.58 35.78 37.45
N VAL A 178 15.31 34.80 37.98
CA VAL A 178 16.57 35.05 38.68
C VAL A 178 17.60 35.40 37.61
N ALA A 179 17.94 36.67 37.51
CA ALA A 179 18.97 37.13 36.60
C ALA A 179 20.31 36.47 36.97
N PRO A 180 21.04 35.86 36.02
CA PRO A 180 22.37 35.34 36.29
C PRO A 180 23.28 36.51 36.69
N VAL A 181 23.96 36.38 37.83
CA VAL A 181 24.99 37.32 38.27
C VAL A 181 26.19 37.14 37.35
N VAL A 182 26.26 37.96 36.30
CA VAL A 182 27.44 38.05 35.44
C VAL A 182 28.40 39.03 36.09
N GLU A 183 29.45 38.52 36.74
CA GLU A 183 30.57 39.35 37.15
C GLU A 183 31.37 39.76 35.91
N LEU A 184 31.47 41.06 35.65
CA LEU A 184 32.35 41.62 34.62
C LEU A 184 33.80 41.32 35.01
N GLN A 185 34.46 40.45 34.23
CA GLN A 185 35.92 40.27 34.32
C GLN A 185 36.60 41.63 34.12
N LYS A 186 37.40 42.05 35.11
CA LYS A 186 38.26 43.24 34.98
C LYS A 186 39.27 42.97 33.87
N GLN A 187 39.14 43.72 32.78
CA GLN A 187 40.09 43.75 31.69
C GLN A 187 41.40 44.38 32.20
N GLU A 188 42.46 43.59 32.28
CA GLU A 188 43.81 44.05 32.61
C GLU A 188 44.32 44.87 31.41
N GLY A 189 44.56 46.17 31.64
CA GLY A 189 44.98 47.09 30.59
C GLY A 189 46.38 46.73 30.07
N PRO A 190 46.66 46.89 28.77
CA PRO A 190 48.03 46.75 28.27
C PRO A 190 48.88 47.89 28.84
N HIS A 191 49.89 47.48 29.61
CA HIS A 191 51.02 48.28 30.04
C HIS A 191 51.62 49.06 28.86
N SER A 192 51.76 50.36 29.05
CA SER A 192 52.63 51.22 28.24
C SER A 192 54.07 50.85 28.55
N ASP A 193 54.87 50.58 27.52
CA ASP A 193 56.32 50.72 27.60
C ASP A 193 56.85 51.48 26.39
N ALA A 194 57.85 52.30 26.69
CA ALA A 194 58.40 53.41 25.91
C ALA A 194 59.22 52.99 24.68
#